data_AF-A0A9D4X9K6-F1
#
_entry.id   AF-A0A9D4X9K6-F1
#
_cell.length_a   1.000
_cell.length_b   1.000
_cell.length_c   1.000
_cell.angle_alpha   90.00
_cell.angle_beta   90.00
_cell.angle_gamma   90.00
#
_symmetry.space_group_name_H-M   'P 1'
#
loop_
_entity.id
_entity.type
_entity.pdbx_description
1 polymer ?
#
loop_
_entity_poly.entity_id
_entity_poly.type
_entity_poly.pdbx_seq_one_letter_code
_entity_poly.pdbx_strand_id
1 'polypeptide(L)'
;MREAAVEYRELKMLEQEISSYKDDPDIPCVASLKRMASLLDKSERSIQKLVVLRNSAICSYQVYNIPTAWMLDSGITSKIKQASMTLVKMYMKRLTMELESIRNSDRESSQDSLLLQGVHFAYRAHQFAGGLDSETLCAFEEIRQRVPGNLAGSRELLAGIASS
;
A
#
# COMPACT_ATOMS: atom_id res chain seq x y z
N MET A 1 -11.34 -18.26 19.71
CA MET A 1 -9.90 -18.17 20.10
C MET A 1 -8.97 -18.77 19.06
N ARG A 2 -9.20 -20.01 18.57
CA ARG A 2 -8.35 -20.63 17.54
C ARG A 2 -8.18 -19.77 16.28
N GLU A 3 -9.29 -19.27 15.73
CA GLU A 3 -9.29 -18.39 14.56
C GLU A 3 -8.44 -17.14 14.80
N ALA A 4 -8.64 -16.44 15.92
CA ALA A 4 -7.84 -15.29 16.28
C ALA A 4 -6.34 -15.62 16.36
N ALA A 5 -5.95 -16.73 17.00
CA ALA A 5 -4.56 -17.14 17.08
C ALA A 5 -3.92 -17.41 15.71
N VAL A 6 -4.67 -17.98 14.76
CA VAL A 6 -4.22 -18.21 13.38
C VAL A 6 -3.99 -16.87 12.67
N GLU A 7 -4.96 -15.95 12.73
CA GLU A 7 -4.85 -14.63 12.10
C GLU A 7 -3.65 -13.83 12.62
N TYR A 8 -3.38 -13.84 13.93
CA TYR A 8 -2.19 -13.17 14.49
C TYR A 8 -0.88 -13.83 14.06
N ARG A 9 -0.85 -15.16 13.88
CA ARG A 9 0.32 -15.85 13.34
C ARG A 9 0.56 -15.47 11.89
N GLU A 10 -0.49 -15.45 11.07
CA GLU A 10 -0.41 -15.02 9.66
C GLU A 10 0.06 -13.59 9.53
N LEU A 11 -0.42 -12.69 10.39
CA LEU A 11 0.03 -11.31 10.43
C LEU A 11 1.52 -11.19 10.75
N LYS A 12 2.05 -11.98 11.68
CA LYS A 12 3.50 -12.05 11.98
C LYS A 12 4.32 -12.56 10.79
N MET A 13 3.85 -13.58 10.09
CA MET A 13 4.52 -14.08 8.89
C MET A 13 4.52 -13.02 7.78
N LEU A 14 3.41 -12.29 7.62
CA LEU A 14 3.33 -11.18 6.66
C LEU A 14 4.29 -10.05 7.01
N GLU A 15 4.36 -9.65 8.29
CA GLU A 15 5.31 -8.61 8.73
C GLU A 15 6.74 -9.00 8.40
N GLN A 16 7.13 -10.26 8.64
CA GLN A 16 8.46 -10.75 8.25
C GLN A 16 8.65 -10.76 6.73
N GLU A 17 7.66 -11.21 5.97
CA GLU A 17 7.70 -11.24 4.50
C GLU A 17 7.91 -9.84 3.92
N ILE A 18 7.15 -8.84 4.37
CA ILE A 18 7.26 -7.47 3.85
C ILE A 18 8.53 -6.76 4.33
N SER A 19 8.92 -6.94 5.60
CA SER A 19 10.11 -6.30 6.17
C SER A 19 11.42 -6.85 5.59
N SER A 20 11.43 -8.11 5.15
CA SER A 20 12.60 -8.75 4.54
C SER A 20 12.66 -8.63 3.02
N TYR A 21 11.58 -8.16 2.39
CA TYR A 21 11.52 -8.02 0.94
C TYR A 21 12.58 -7.06 0.41
N LYS A 22 13.25 -7.48 -0.67
CA LYS A 22 14.21 -6.67 -1.43
C LYS A 22 13.88 -6.82 -2.90
N ASP A 23 13.99 -5.71 -3.64
CA ASP A 23 13.92 -5.74 -5.09
C ASP A 23 15.11 -6.51 -5.66
N ASP A 24 14.83 -7.36 -6.65
CA ASP A 24 15.82 -8.14 -7.36
C ASP A 24 16.09 -7.48 -8.74
N PRO A 25 17.33 -7.03 -9.02
CA PRO A 25 17.68 -6.45 -10.32
C PRO A 25 17.40 -7.39 -11.49
N ASP A 26 17.50 -8.71 -11.30
CA ASP A 26 17.42 -9.70 -12.38
C ASP A 26 15.98 -10.02 -12.80
N ILE A 27 14.98 -9.62 -11.99
CA ILE A 27 13.57 -9.83 -12.28
C ILE A 27 13.05 -8.73 -13.22
N PRO A 28 12.25 -9.02 -14.27
CA PRO A 28 11.65 -8.00 -15.13
C PRO A 28 10.88 -6.93 -14.34
N CYS A 29 11.00 -5.65 -14.73
CA CYS A 29 10.39 -4.51 -14.00
C CYS A 29 8.91 -4.75 -13.66
N VAL A 30 8.09 -5.08 -14.66
CA VAL A 30 6.65 -5.34 -14.48
C VAL A 30 6.38 -6.43 -13.42
N ALA A 31 7.19 -7.48 -13.40
CA ALA A 31 7.04 -8.57 -12.42
C ALA A 31 7.41 -8.10 -11.00
N SER A 32 8.47 -7.30 -10.86
CA SER A 32 8.86 -6.71 -9.59
C SER A 32 7.80 -5.72 -9.06
N LEU A 33 7.33 -4.80 -9.90
CA LEU A 33 6.26 -3.85 -9.54
C LEU A 33 4.98 -4.58 -9.12
N LYS A 34 4.58 -5.64 -9.84
CA LYS A 34 3.43 -6.47 -9.48
C LYS A 34 3.62 -7.18 -8.14
N ARG A 35 4.84 -7.65 -7.84
CA ARG A 35 5.14 -8.29 -6.55
C ARG A 35 5.00 -7.30 -5.41
N MET A 36 5.56 -6.10 -5.53
CA MET A 36 5.41 -5.04 -4.52
C MET A 36 3.95 -4.64 -4.31
N ALA A 37 3.18 -4.48 -5.40
CA ALA A 37 1.74 -4.22 -5.34
C ALA A 37 0.98 -5.32 -4.57
N SER A 38 1.29 -6.60 -4.84
CA SER A 38 0.66 -7.73 -4.16
C SER A 38 0.96 -7.77 -2.65
N LEU A 39 2.15 -7.33 -2.23
CA LEU A 39 2.53 -7.25 -0.82
C LEU A 39 1.75 -6.13 -0.10
N LEU A 40 1.56 -4.98 -0.76
CA LEU A 40 0.72 -3.91 -0.24
C LEU A 40 -0.75 -4.37 -0.13
N ASP A 41 -1.30 -5.01 -1.16
CA ASP A 41 -2.65 -5.58 -1.14
C ASP A 41 -2.87 -6.58 0.01
N LYS A 42 -1.87 -7.41 0.27
CA LYS A 42 -1.90 -8.38 1.37
C LYS A 42 -1.84 -7.67 2.72
N SER A 43 -1.01 -6.63 2.84
CA SER A 43 -0.88 -5.80 4.04
C SER A 43 -2.17 -5.09 4.41
N GLU A 44 -2.81 -4.43 3.45
CA GLU A 44 -4.09 -3.75 3.67
C GLU A 44 -5.18 -4.74 4.12
N ARG A 45 -5.34 -5.85 3.40
CA ARG A 45 -6.35 -6.87 3.73
C ARG A 45 -6.10 -7.49 5.10
N SER A 46 -4.87 -7.82 5.45
CA SER A 46 -4.53 -8.42 6.74
C SER A 46 -4.75 -7.45 7.91
N ILE A 47 -4.43 -6.16 7.75
CA ILE A 47 -4.71 -5.17 8.79
C ILE A 47 -6.22 -4.92 8.92
N GLN A 48 -6.97 -4.86 7.81
CA GLN A 48 -8.43 -4.73 7.86
C GLN A 48 -9.07 -5.92 8.58
N LYS A 49 -8.67 -7.15 8.25
CA LYS A 49 -9.11 -8.37 8.95
C LYS A 49 -8.81 -8.31 10.44
N LEU A 50 -7.61 -7.88 10.82
CA LEU A 50 -7.21 -7.72 12.21
C LEU A 50 -8.13 -6.75 12.96
N VAL A 51 -8.46 -5.60 12.37
CA VAL A 51 -9.36 -4.61 12.98
C VAL A 51 -10.74 -5.22 13.21
N VAL A 52 -11.31 -5.88 12.19
CA VAL A 52 -12.63 -6.53 12.29
C VAL A 52 -12.64 -7.61 13.38
N LEU A 53 -11.62 -8.49 13.38
CA LEU A 53 -11.47 -9.55 14.37
C LEU A 53 -11.39 -9.00 15.80
N ARG A 54 -10.63 -7.92 16.02
CA ARG A 54 -10.49 -7.32 17.35
C ARG A 54 -11.79 -6.72 17.83
N ASN A 55 -12.47 -5.98 16.96
CA ASN A 55 -13.75 -5.36 17.27
C ASN A 55 -14.82 -6.40 17.64
N SER A 56 -14.84 -7.56 16.97
CA SER A 56 -15.83 -8.61 17.26
C SER A 56 -15.47 -9.49 18.46
N ALA A 57 -14.19 -9.82 18.64
CA ALA A 57 -13.77 -10.82 19.63
C ALA A 57 -13.41 -10.24 21.00
N ILE A 58 -12.90 -9.01 21.10
CA ILE A 58 -12.40 -8.46 22.38
C ILE A 58 -13.52 -8.37 23.43
N CYS A 59 -14.68 -7.81 23.08
CA CYS A 59 -15.81 -7.67 23.99
C CYS A 59 -16.28 -9.06 24.50
N SER A 60 -16.44 -10.01 23.57
CA SER A 60 -16.80 -11.39 23.90
C SER A 60 -15.80 -12.04 24.85
N TYR A 61 -14.50 -11.88 24.62
CA TYR A 61 -13.46 -12.49 25.45
C TYR A 61 -13.40 -11.89 26.86
N GLN A 62 -13.62 -10.58 26.98
CA GLN A 62 -13.69 -9.91 28.28
C GLN A 62 -14.86 -10.43 29.13
N VAL A 63 -16.03 -10.70 28.54
CA VAL A 63 -17.18 -11.29 29.24
C VAL A 63 -16.83 -12.64 29.87
N TYR A 64 -15.99 -13.44 29.21
CA TYR A 64 -15.54 -14.75 29.69
C TYR A 64 -14.25 -14.69 30.53
N ASN A 65 -13.80 -13.51 30.96
CA ASN A 65 -12.53 -13.31 31.67
C ASN A 65 -11.30 -13.87 30.94
N ILE A 66 -11.37 -13.94 29.61
CA ILE A 66 -10.24 -14.33 28.76
C ILE A 66 -9.34 -13.10 28.62
N PRO A 67 -8.03 -13.19 28.93
CA PRO A 67 -7.12 -12.07 28.74
C PRO A 67 -7.10 -11.62 27.27
N THR A 68 -7.22 -10.31 27.01
CA THR A 68 -7.18 -9.75 25.65
C THR A 68 -5.92 -8.95 25.37
N ALA A 69 -5.02 -8.82 26.34
CA ALA A 69 -3.75 -8.10 26.17
C ALA A 69 -2.88 -8.65 25.03
N TRP A 70 -2.91 -9.97 24.78
CA TRP A 70 -2.22 -10.58 23.64
C TRP A 70 -2.82 -10.21 22.29
N MET A 71 -4.07 -9.72 22.27
CA MET A 71 -4.72 -9.15 21.11
C MET A 71 -4.45 -7.64 20.99
N LEU A 72 -3.61 -7.05 21.84
CA LEU A 72 -3.20 -5.66 21.66
C LEU A 72 -2.14 -5.54 20.57
N ASP A 73 -2.13 -4.41 19.85
CA ASP A 73 -1.18 -4.21 18.75
C ASP A 73 0.23 -4.11 19.33
N SER A 74 1.08 -5.10 19.05
CA SER A 74 2.48 -5.12 19.48
C SER A 74 3.37 -4.16 18.66
N GLY A 75 2.77 -3.11 18.08
CA GLY A 75 3.35 -2.29 17.02
C GLY A 75 3.54 -3.05 15.70
N ILE A 76 2.83 -4.17 15.49
CA ILE A 76 2.94 -4.94 14.25
C ILE A 76 2.28 -4.19 13.09
N THR A 77 1.17 -3.50 13.35
CA THR A 77 0.50 -2.65 12.35
C THR A 77 1.44 -1.54 11.89
N SER A 78 2.12 -0.86 12.82
CA SER A 78 3.05 0.21 12.49
C SER A 78 4.26 -0.31 11.70
N LYS A 79 4.78 -1.50 12.04
CA LYS A 79 5.88 -2.13 11.29
C LYS A 79 5.47 -2.47 9.85
N ILE A 80 4.30 -3.07 9.66
CA ILE A 80 3.78 -3.38 8.32
C ILE A 80 3.59 -2.08 7.51
N LYS A 81 3.01 -1.04 8.11
CA LYS A 81 2.87 0.28 7.46
C LYS A 81 4.22 0.90 7.08
N GLN A 82 5.20 0.85 7.99
CA GLN A 82 6.54 1.35 7.72
C GLN A 82 7.24 0.56 6.61
N ALA A 83 7.15 -0.78 6.63
CA ALA A 83 7.69 -1.63 5.58
C ALA A 83 7.01 -1.37 4.22
N SER A 84 5.70 -1.06 4.22
CA SER A 84 4.97 -0.63 3.01
C SER A 84 5.51 0.67 2.43
N MET A 85 5.95 1.62 3.28
CA MET A 85 6.65 2.82 2.80
C MET A 85 8.02 2.51 2.20
N THR A 86 8.70 1.48 2.71
CA THR A 86 9.92 0.97 2.07
C THR A 86 9.63 0.34 0.70
N LEU A 87 8.50 -0.37 0.54
CA LEU A 87 8.06 -0.85 -0.77
C LEU A 87 7.83 0.29 -1.76
N VAL A 88 7.23 1.40 -1.34
CA VAL A 88 7.06 2.59 -2.20
C VAL A 88 8.39 3.09 -2.72
N LYS A 89 9.40 3.22 -1.84
CA LYS A 89 10.74 3.66 -2.25
C LYS A 89 11.36 2.72 -3.30
N MET A 90 11.24 1.40 -3.10
CA MET A 90 11.73 0.41 -4.06
C MET A 90 10.96 0.45 -5.38
N TYR A 91 9.64 0.56 -5.31
CA TYR A 91 8.74 0.65 -6.46
C TYR A 91 9.09 1.86 -7.33
N MET A 92 9.22 3.03 -6.71
CA MET A 92 9.54 4.28 -7.41
C MET A 92 10.93 4.25 -8.04
N LYS A 93 11.91 3.66 -7.35
CA LYS A 93 13.24 3.45 -7.92
C LYS A 93 13.18 2.57 -9.17
N ARG A 94 12.47 1.43 -9.11
CA ARG A 94 12.33 0.49 -10.22
C ARG A 94 11.59 1.13 -11.40
N LEU A 95 10.52 1.86 -11.12
CA LEU A 95 9.71 2.56 -12.10
C LEU A 95 10.52 3.65 -12.81
N THR A 96 11.33 4.42 -12.08
CA THR A 96 12.20 5.45 -12.67
C THR A 96 13.22 4.84 -13.64
N MET A 97 13.84 3.72 -13.27
CA MET A 97 14.78 3.01 -14.16
C MET A 97 14.10 2.54 -15.46
N GLU A 98 12.88 2.04 -15.36
CA GLU A 98 12.10 1.61 -16.52
C GLU A 98 11.68 2.78 -17.41
N LEU A 99 11.26 3.91 -16.82
CA LEU A 99 10.91 5.11 -17.57
C LEU A 99 12.10 5.66 -18.37
N GLU A 100 13.30 5.69 -17.78
CA GLU A 100 14.51 6.11 -18.51
C GLU A 100 14.87 5.12 -19.62
N SER A 101 14.63 3.82 -19.43
CA SER A 101 14.81 2.81 -20.49
C SER A 101 13.82 3.03 -21.64
N ILE A 102 12.55 3.24 -21.32
CA ILE A 102 11.47 3.47 -22.30
C ILE A 102 11.71 4.76 -23.07
N ARG A 103 12.13 5.86 -22.43
CA ARG A 103 12.41 7.14 -23.08
C ARG A 103 13.44 7.05 -24.22
N ASN A 104 14.34 6.06 -24.15
CA ASN A 104 15.32 5.78 -25.20
C ASN A 104 14.74 4.91 -26.34
N SER A 105 13.46 4.55 -26.26
CA SER A 105 12.67 3.82 -27.26
C SER A 105 11.43 4.65 -27.61
N ASP A 106 11.03 4.72 -28.88
CA ASP A 106 10.00 5.65 -29.39
C ASP A 106 8.54 5.26 -28.97
N ARG A 107 8.29 4.98 -27.67
CA ARG A 107 7.06 4.38 -27.10
C ARG A 107 6.41 5.25 -26.03
N GLU A 108 6.04 6.47 -26.40
CA GLU A 108 5.50 7.50 -25.50
C GLU A 108 4.24 7.08 -24.74
N SER A 109 3.30 6.36 -25.37
CA SER A 109 2.04 5.92 -24.73
C SER A 109 2.22 4.90 -23.60
N SER A 110 3.32 4.15 -23.60
CA SER A 110 3.63 3.19 -22.54
C SER A 110 4.12 3.89 -21.26
N GLN A 111 4.71 5.07 -21.41
CA GLN A 111 5.28 5.87 -20.33
C GLN A 111 4.20 6.46 -19.40
N ASP A 112 3.13 7.00 -19.98
CA ASP A 112 2.01 7.60 -19.23
C ASP A 112 1.28 6.58 -18.37
N SER A 113 1.04 5.37 -18.90
CA SER A 113 0.37 4.30 -18.17
C SER A 113 1.18 3.84 -16.96
N LEU A 114 2.51 3.77 -17.12
CA LEU A 114 3.43 3.39 -16.06
C LEU A 114 3.50 4.47 -14.98
N LEU A 115 3.58 5.74 -15.38
CA LEU A 115 3.53 6.88 -14.46
C LEU A 115 2.25 6.88 -13.61
N LEU A 116 1.08 6.71 -14.26
CA LEU A 116 -0.20 6.67 -13.57
C LEU A 116 -0.26 5.51 -12.56
N GLN A 117 0.25 4.34 -12.95
CA GLN A 117 0.34 3.19 -12.06
C GLN A 117 1.21 3.49 -10.82
N GLY A 118 2.35 4.16 -11.02
CA GLY A 118 3.24 4.56 -9.93
C GLY A 118 2.62 5.54 -8.97
N VAL A 119 2.00 6.61 -9.50
CA VAL A 119 1.28 7.61 -8.68
C VAL A 119 0.19 6.93 -7.87
N HIS A 120 -0.63 6.07 -8.49
CA HIS A 120 -1.70 5.36 -7.79
C HIS A 120 -1.16 4.44 -6.69
N PHE A 121 -0.06 3.72 -6.96
CA PHE A 121 0.57 2.84 -5.97
C PHE A 121 1.07 3.62 -4.75
N ALA A 122 1.83 4.71 -4.95
CA ALA A 122 2.33 5.52 -3.84
C ALA A 122 1.21 6.17 -3.05
N TYR A 123 0.24 6.79 -3.74
CA TYR A 123 -0.91 7.42 -3.10
C TYR A 123 -1.63 6.45 -2.16
N ARG A 124 -1.94 5.25 -2.66
CA ARG A 124 -2.60 4.19 -1.89
C ARG A 124 -1.77 3.76 -0.68
N ALA A 125 -0.47 3.53 -0.85
CA ALA A 125 0.40 3.13 0.25
C ALA A 125 0.51 4.20 1.34
N HIS A 126 0.56 5.48 0.97
CA HIS A 126 0.55 6.58 1.92
C HIS A 126 -0.79 6.71 2.67
N GLN A 127 -1.93 6.57 1.98
CA GLN A 127 -3.24 6.50 2.64
C GLN A 127 -3.28 5.37 3.67
N PHE A 128 -2.79 4.19 3.29
CA PHE A 128 -2.70 3.04 4.18
C PHE A 128 -1.81 3.29 5.40
N ALA A 129 -0.67 3.97 5.24
CA ALA A 129 0.26 4.27 6.32
C ALA A 129 -0.31 5.25 7.36
N GLY A 130 -1.35 6.01 7.04
CA GLY A 130 -1.98 6.97 7.96
C GLY A 130 -2.15 8.37 7.39
N GLY A 131 -2.03 8.53 6.06
CA GLY A 131 -2.23 9.78 5.36
C GLY A 131 -0.96 10.27 4.66
N LEU A 132 -1.16 11.17 3.70
CA LEU A 132 -0.10 11.93 3.07
C LEU A 132 0.18 13.15 3.95
N ASP A 133 1.43 13.43 4.27
CA ASP A 133 1.78 14.73 4.83
C ASP A 133 1.47 15.84 3.81
N SER A 134 1.35 17.08 4.31
CA SER A 134 0.98 18.23 3.46
C SER A 134 1.98 18.47 2.33
N GLU A 135 3.25 18.11 2.53
CA GLU A 135 4.31 18.24 1.53
C GLU A 135 4.11 17.24 0.38
N THR A 136 3.78 15.98 0.70
CA THR A 136 3.53 14.94 -0.29
C THR A 136 2.24 15.22 -1.07
N LEU A 137 1.19 15.74 -0.42
CA LEU A 137 -0.03 16.20 -1.11
C LEU A 137 0.27 17.32 -2.10
N CYS A 138 1.04 18.32 -1.68
CA CYS A 138 1.43 19.45 -2.53
C CYS A 138 2.21 18.96 -3.77
N ALA A 139 3.15 18.02 -3.58
CA ALA A 139 3.92 17.44 -4.69
C ALA A 139 3.02 16.72 -5.71
N PHE A 140 2.01 15.96 -5.25
CA PHE A 140 1.05 15.32 -6.16
C PHE A 140 0.17 16.33 -6.90
N GLU A 141 -0.24 17.42 -6.24
CA GLU A 141 -1.00 18.49 -6.88
C GLU A 141 -0.17 19.24 -7.93
N GLU A 142 1.11 19.51 -7.68
CA GLU A 142 2.02 20.09 -8.66
C GLU A 142 2.18 19.21 -9.90
N ILE A 143 2.32 17.89 -9.72
CA ILE A 143 2.38 16.94 -10.84
C ILE A 143 1.08 17.00 -11.64
N ARG A 144 -0.08 17.03 -10.97
CA ARG A 144 -1.40 17.12 -11.62
C ARG A 144 -1.54 18.39 -12.46
N GLN A 145 -1.05 19.53 -11.96
CA GLN A 145 -1.12 20.80 -12.68
C GLN A 145 -0.23 20.85 -13.92
N ARG A 146 0.88 20.09 -13.90
CA ARG A 146 1.86 20.05 -15.01
C ARG A 146 1.51 19.05 -16.12
N VAL A 147 0.55 18.14 -15.90
CA VAL A 147 0.06 17.19 -16.92
C VAL A 147 -1.19 17.79 -17.60
N PRO A 148 -1.13 18.22 -18.88
CA PRO A 148 -2.29 18.74 -19.58
C PRO A 148 -3.39 17.68 -19.68
N GLY A 149 -4.62 18.08 -19.33
CA GLY A 149 -5.75 17.17 -19.23
C GLY A 149 -6.10 16.49 -20.56
N ASN A 150 -5.78 15.19 -20.65
CA ASN A 150 -6.55 14.24 -21.46
C ASN A 150 -7.26 13.16 -20.61
N LEU A 151 -7.34 13.38 -19.28
CA LEU A 151 -8.10 12.53 -18.35
C LEU A 151 -9.53 13.06 -18.13
N ALA A 152 -10.23 13.36 -19.22
CA ALA A 152 -11.66 13.70 -19.18
C ALA A 152 -12.55 12.57 -18.60
N GLY A 153 -12.01 11.37 -18.40
CA GLY A 153 -12.72 10.23 -17.80
C GLY A 153 -12.69 10.13 -16.27
N SER A 154 -11.92 10.96 -15.55
CA SER A 154 -11.80 10.85 -14.08
C SER A 154 -12.61 11.89 -13.31
N ARG A 155 -13.66 12.45 -13.92
CA ARG A 155 -14.55 13.41 -13.26
C ARG A 155 -15.53 12.75 -12.26
N GLU A 156 -15.63 11.42 -12.27
CA GLU A 156 -16.60 10.66 -11.47
C GLU A 156 -16.00 9.98 -10.22
N LEU A 157 -14.67 9.82 -10.11
CA LEU A 157 -14.07 9.07 -9.00
C LEU A 157 -13.95 9.85 -7.67
N LEU A 158 -14.18 11.16 -7.68
CA LEU A 158 -14.05 12.01 -6.48
C LEU A 158 -15.33 12.77 -6.10
N ALA A 159 -16.43 12.63 -6.84
CA ALA A 159 -17.72 13.19 -6.44
C ALA A 159 -18.29 12.52 -5.17
N GLY A 160 -17.77 11.36 -4.78
CA GLY A 160 -18.19 10.62 -3.58
C GLY A 160 -17.58 11.09 -2.25
N ILE A 161 -16.69 12.09 -2.23
CA ILE A 161 -15.98 12.50 -1.00
C ILE A 161 -16.56 13.78 -0.38
N ALA A 162 -17.49 14.47 -1.05
CA ALA A 162 -18.16 15.66 -0.50
C ALA A 162 -19.56 15.38 0.09
N SER A 163 -20.03 14.14 0.12
CA SER A 163 -21.32 13.79 0.73
C SER A 163 -21.36 12.35 1.22
N SER A 164 -20.79 12.11 2.39
CA SER A 164 -21.27 11.19 3.45
C SER A 164 -20.35 11.26 4.66
#